data_AF-A0A9X0R4V2-F1
#
_entry.id   AF-A0A9X0R4V2-F1
#
_cell.length_a   1.000
_cell.length_b   1.000
_cell.length_c   1.000
_cell.angle_alpha   90.00
_cell.angle_beta   90.00
_cell.angle_gamma   90.00
#
_symmetry.space_group_name_H-M   'P 1'
#
loop_
_entity.id
_entity.type
_entity.pdbx_description
1 polymer ?
#
loop_
_entity_poly.entity_id
_entity_poly.type
_entity_poly.pdbx_seq_one_letter_code
_entity_poly.pdbx_strand_id
1 'polypeptide(L)'
;MGRQRRLRRADDLQALRVYGLPEAAPAVLNGTSLLSGLLSGSGRREFAAEVSWDLPSLAPGATSLIDLTVNGARAGDMASASLVSSTRFVELDAAVWSNNTVRVMARNISAATFDLAAATLSVGVSKRRLP
;
A
#
# COMPACT_ATOMS: atom_id res chain seq x y z
N MET A 1 31.47 5.42 46.15
CA MET A 1 30.93 4.83 44.89
C MET A 1 29.43 5.11 44.82
N GLY A 2 29.01 6.19 44.16
CA GLY A 2 27.59 6.56 44.03
C GLY A 2 27.03 6.15 42.67
N ARG A 3 26.02 5.27 42.65
CA ARG A 3 25.31 4.86 41.43
C ARG A 3 24.35 5.99 40.98
N GLN A 4 24.58 6.56 39.81
CA GLN A 4 23.60 7.43 39.16
C GLN A 4 22.53 6.59 38.45
N ARG A 5 21.26 6.74 38.87
CA ARG A 5 20.10 6.25 38.11
C ARG A 5 19.67 7.33 37.13
N ARG A 6 19.80 7.04 35.83
CA ARG A 6 19.33 7.90 34.74
C ARG A 6 17.80 7.74 34.62
N LEU A 7 17.04 8.68 35.16
CA LEU A 7 15.60 8.80 34.89
C LEU A 7 15.41 9.34 33.46
N ARG A 8 14.89 8.51 32.56
CA ARG A 8 14.28 9.02 31.31
C ARG A 8 12.79 9.16 31.60
N ARG A 9 12.29 10.40 31.72
CA ARG A 9 10.86 10.67 31.65
C ARG A 9 10.49 10.75 30.17
N ALA A 10 9.50 9.96 29.77
CA ALA A 10 8.74 10.20 28.55
C ALA A 10 7.45 10.90 29.00
N ASP A 11 7.22 12.12 28.51
CA ASP A 11 5.98 12.84 28.76
C ASP A 11 4.89 12.24 27.86
N ASP A 12 3.86 11.64 28.47
CA ASP A 12 2.74 11.02 27.76
C ASP A 12 1.70 12.09 27.39
N LEU A 13 1.50 12.30 26.08
CA LEU A 13 0.67 13.37 25.55
C LEU A 13 -0.80 12.91 25.52
N GLN A 14 -1.56 13.27 26.56
CA GLN A 14 -2.96 12.81 26.72
C GLN A 14 -3.95 13.46 25.74
N ALA A 15 -3.68 14.68 25.28
CA ALA A 15 -4.53 15.39 24.32
C ALA A 15 -3.78 16.52 23.59
N LEU A 16 -3.96 16.61 22.27
CA LEU A 16 -3.50 17.74 21.44
C LEU A 16 -4.72 18.46 20.86
N ARG A 17 -4.93 19.72 21.27
CA ARG A 17 -5.93 20.60 20.66
C ARG A 17 -5.24 21.53 19.67
N VAL A 18 -5.65 21.48 18.41
CA VAL A 18 -5.19 22.41 17.37
C VAL A 18 -6.20 23.54 17.28
N TYR A 19 -5.77 24.76 17.59
CA TYR A 19 -6.58 25.97 17.46
C TYR A 19 -6.20 26.69 16.18
N GLY A 20 -7.19 26.99 15.34
CA GLY A 20 -7.03 27.71 14.09
C GLY A 20 -8.37 27.86 13.39
N LEU A 21 -8.54 28.91 12.58
CA LEU A 21 -9.71 29.02 11.73
C LEU A 21 -9.70 27.87 10.70
N PRO A 22 -10.86 27.31 10.29
CA PRO A 22 -10.93 26.20 9.33
C PRO A 22 -10.12 26.46 8.05
N GLU A 23 -10.09 27.72 7.59
CA GLU A 23 -9.36 28.21 6.43
C GLU A 23 -7.83 28.25 6.63
N ALA A 24 -7.36 28.29 7.88
CA ALA A 24 -5.95 28.24 8.24
C ALA A 24 -5.50 26.82 8.65
N ALA A 25 -6.42 25.85 8.71
CA ALA A 25 -6.09 24.48 9.04
C ALA A 25 -5.14 23.92 7.96
N PRO A 26 -3.98 23.35 8.34
CA PRO A 26 -3.09 22.74 7.37
C PRO A 26 -3.85 21.65 6.59
N ALA A 27 -3.62 21.59 5.28
CA ALA A 27 -4.17 20.62 4.33
C ALA A 27 -4.20 19.16 4.83
N VAL A 28 -3.28 18.82 5.74
CA VAL A 28 -3.15 17.52 6.40
C VAL A 28 -4.37 17.16 7.28
N LEU A 29 -5.09 18.15 7.82
CA LEU A 29 -6.24 17.95 8.73
C LEU A 29 -7.58 17.83 8.02
N ASN A 30 -7.74 18.43 6.83
CA ASN A 30 -9.06 18.57 6.21
C ASN A 30 -9.54 17.34 5.43
N GLY A 31 -8.78 16.25 5.38
CA GLY A 31 -9.17 15.00 4.71
C GLY A 31 -9.61 15.16 3.25
N THR A 32 -9.38 16.34 2.65
CA THR A 32 -9.97 16.72 1.38
C THR A 32 -9.07 16.16 0.30
N SER A 33 -9.54 15.08 -0.31
CA SER A 33 -8.88 14.36 -1.41
C SER A 33 -8.74 15.18 -2.71
N LEU A 34 -8.94 16.51 -2.67
CA LEU A 34 -9.02 17.37 -3.85
C LEU A 34 -7.75 18.20 -4.10
N LEU A 35 -6.71 18.07 -3.27
CA LEU A 35 -5.45 18.76 -3.53
C LEU A 35 -4.78 18.15 -4.75
N SER A 36 -4.68 18.92 -5.83
CA SER A 36 -3.87 18.63 -7.01
C SER A 36 -2.44 19.14 -6.80
N GLY A 37 -1.43 18.43 -7.30
CA GLY A 37 -0.02 18.81 -7.20
C GLY A 37 0.72 18.19 -6.01
N LEU A 38 1.67 18.93 -5.42
CA LEU A 38 2.61 18.42 -4.38
C LEU A 38 1.93 17.91 -3.09
N LEU A 39 0.64 18.21 -2.91
CA LEU A 39 -0.15 17.81 -1.74
C LEU A 39 -1.21 16.73 -2.06
N SER A 40 -1.25 16.20 -3.29
CA SER A 40 -2.12 15.07 -3.64
C SER A 40 -1.84 13.87 -2.74
N GLY A 41 -2.79 13.54 -1.86
CA GLY A 41 -2.69 12.43 -0.91
C GLY A 41 -2.21 12.79 0.50
N SER A 42 -2.02 14.08 0.84
CA SER A 42 -1.72 14.46 2.23
C SER A 42 -2.86 14.05 3.18
N GLY A 43 -2.53 13.32 4.25
CA GLY A 43 -3.50 12.79 5.21
C GLY A 43 -4.17 11.46 4.79
N ARG A 44 -3.97 11.00 3.55
CA ARG A 44 -4.52 9.71 3.08
C ARG A 44 -3.64 8.56 3.56
N ARG A 45 -4.26 7.49 4.04
CA ARG A 45 -3.57 6.28 4.50
C ARG A 45 -3.72 5.08 3.57
N GLU A 46 -4.56 5.21 2.54
CA GLU A 46 -4.94 4.15 1.62
C GLU A 46 -4.81 4.66 0.19
N PHE A 47 -4.11 3.94 -0.66
CA PHE A 47 -3.85 4.28 -2.05
C PHE A 47 -4.24 3.09 -2.91
N ALA A 48 -4.69 3.33 -4.13
CA ALA A 48 -5.07 2.26 -5.04
C ALA A 48 -4.72 2.60 -6.48
N ALA A 49 -4.49 1.58 -7.28
CA ALA A 49 -4.35 1.66 -8.73
C ALA A 49 -4.97 0.42 -9.37
N GLU A 50 -5.39 0.56 -10.62
CA GLU A 50 -5.90 -0.54 -11.43
C GLU A 50 -5.19 -0.56 -12.78
N VAL A 51 -4.96 -1.76 -13.31
CA VAL A 51 -4.38 -1.96 -14.64
C VAL A 51 -5.01 -3.18 -15.29
N SER A 52 -5.07 -3.19 -16.62
CA SER A 52 -5.30 -4.44 -17.34
C SER A 52 -4.00 -5.24 -17.38
N TRP A 53 -4.04 -6.50 -16.92
CA TRP A 53 -2.92 -7.42 -16.97
C TRP A 53 -3.29 -8.63 -17.80
N ASP A 54 -2.61 -8.78 -18.93
CA ASP A 54 -2.59 -10.01 -19.71
C ASP A 54 -1.52 -10.94 -19.11
N LEU A 55 -1.98 -11.97 -18.39
CA LEU A 55 -1.09 -12.91 -17.74
C LEU A 55 -0.57 -13.90 -18.79
N PRO A 56 0.76 -14.09 -18.90
CA PRO A 56 1.27 -15.15 -19.76
C PRO A 56 0.78 -16.50 -19.25
N SER A 57 0.62 -17.46 -20.16
CA SER A 57 0.32 -18.84 -19.78
C SER A 57 1.36 -19.37 -18.78
N LEU A 58 0.90 -19.81 -17.62
CA LEU A 58 1.75 -20.23 -16.51
C LEU A 58 1.76 -21.76 -16.42
N ALA A 59 2.93 -22.37 -16.63
CA ALA A 59 3.15 -23.77 -16.27
C ALA A 59 2.99 -23.98 -14.74
N PRO A 60 2.80 -25.22 -14.26
CA PRO A 60 2.72 -25.51 -12.83
C PRO A 60 3.93 -24.94 -12.06
N GLY A 61 3.66 -24.14 -11.03
CA GLY A 61 4.69 -23.50 -10.20
C GLY A 61 5.35 -22.26 -10.82
N ALA A 62 5.08 -21.93 -12.08
CA ALA A 62 5.62 -20.74 -12.73
C ALA A 62 5.08 -19.45 -12.12
N THR A 63 5.89 -18.38 -12.20
CA THR A 63 5.56 -17.05 -11.70
C THR A 63 5.64 -16.00 -12.81
N SER A 64 4.82 -14.96 -12.67
CA SER A 64 4.88 -13.74 -13.49
C SER A 64 4.86 -12.52 -12.57
N LEU A 65 5.54 -11.46 -12.97
CA LEU A 65 5.67 -10.21 -12.21
C LEU A 65 5.15 -9.05 -13.03
N ILE A 66 4.49 -8.10 -12.37
CA ILE A 66 4.15 -6.79 -12.94
C ILE A 66 4.45 -5.69 -11.92
N ASP A 67 5.03 -4.60 -12.39
CA ASP A 67 5.29 -3.40 -11.60
C ASP A 67 4.26 -2.32 -11.93
N LEU A 68 3.68 -1.74 -10.88
CA LEU A 68 2.56 -0.82 -10.93
C LEU A 68 2.88 0.47 -10.19
N THR A 69 2.50 1.60 -10.80
CA THR A 69 2.60 2.91 -10.14
C THR A 69 1.41 3.10 -9.20
N VAL A 70 1.67 3.15 -7.90
CA VAL A 70 0.71 3.51 -6.85
C VAL A 70 1.19 4.77 -6.15
N ASN A 71 0.72 5.93 -6.60
CA ASN A 71 1.15 7.23 -6.08
C ASN A 71 0.88 7.33 -4.57
N GLY A 72 1.92 7.64 -3.78
CA GLY A 72 1.84 7.75 -2.32
C GLY A 72 2.29 6.49 -1.56
N ALA A 73 2.48 5.37 -2.25
CA ALA A 73 3.08 4.16 -1.67
C ALA A 73 4.54 4.41 -1.27
N ARG A 74 4.94 3.87 -0.12
CA ARG A 74 6.31 3.93 0.42
C ARG A 74 6.75 2.54 0.84
N ALA A 75 8.05 2.25 0.70
CA ALA A 75 8.61 0.98 1.14
C ALA A 75 8.24 0.71 2.62
N GLY A 76 7.75 -0.50 2.89
CA GLY A 76 7.28 -0.90 4.22
C GLY A 76 5.79 -0.63 4.50
N ASP A 77 5.05 -0.02 3.57
CA ASP A 77 3.59 -0.03 3.57
C ASP A 77 3.05 -1.44 3.27
N MET A 78 1.84 -1.73 3.74
CA MET A 78 1.15 -2.99 3.44
C MET A 78 0.51 -2.90 2.05
N ALA A 79 0.73 -3.90 1.20
CA ALA A 79 0.11 -3.98 -0.12
C ALA A 79 -0.76 -5.23 -0.26
N SER A 80 -1.82 -5.13 -1.06
CA SER A 80 -2.67 -6.23 -1.45
C SER A 80 -3.04 -6.11 -2.92
N ALA A 81 -3.33 -7.25 -3.55
CA ALA A 81 -3.74 -7.30 -4.94
C ALA A 81 -4.89 -8.28 -5.13
N SER A 82 -5.76 -7.99 -6.09
CA SER A 82 -6.87 -8.85 -6.49
C SER A 82 -7.14 -8.71 -7.98
N LEU A 83 -7.43 -9.83 -8.66
CA LEU A 83 -7.96 -9.81 -10.00
C LEU A 83 -9.49 -9.70 -9.96
N VAL A 84 -10.07 -9.04 -10.96
CA VAL A 84 -11.54 -8.98 -11.14
C VAL A 84 -12.16 -10.37 -11.32
N SER A 85 -11.36 -11.34 -11.79
CA SER A 85 -11.73 -12.75 -11.88
C SER A 85 -11.11 -13.52 -10.71
N SER A 86 -11.97 -14.04 -9.83
CA SER A 86 -11.54 -14.96 -8.77
C SER A 86 -11.08 -16.28 -9.37
N THR A 87 -9.83 -16.66 -9.13
CA THR A 87 -9.27 -17.96 -9.51
C THR A 87 -8.64 -18.65 -8.31
N ARG A 88 -8.87 -19.95 -8.19
CA ARG A 88 -8.22 -20.79 -7.16
C ARG A 88 -6.83 -21.31 -7.59
N PHE A 89 -6.44 -21.02 -8.84
CA PHE A 89 -5.24 -21.60 -9.46
C PHE A 89 -4.03 -20.69 -9.38
N VAL A 90 -4.23 -19.40 -9.09
CA VAL A 90 -3.15 -18.42 -8.99
C VAL A 90 -3.16 -17.77 -7.61
N GLU A 91 -1.99 -17.75 -6.99
CA GLU A 91 -1.72 -16.95 -5.81
C GLU A 91 -1.18 -15.58 -6.23
N LEU A 92 -1.70 -14.52 -5.62
CA LEU A 92 -1.21 -13.15 -5.79
C LEU A 92 -0.49 -12.71 -4.53
N ASP A 93 0.76 -12.26 -4.69
CA ASP A 93 1.52 -11.58 -3.64
C ASP A 93 1.84 -10.16 -4.10
N ALA A 94 1.71 -9.18 -3.22
CA ALA A 94 1.93 -7.78 -3.54
C ALA A 94 2.84 -7.13 -2.49
N ALA A 95 3.86 -6.42 -2.96
CA ALA A 95 4.80 -5.71 -2.10
C ALA A 95 5.13 -4.33 -2.67
N VAL A 96 5.22 -3.32 -1.78
CA VAL A 96 5.75 -2.01 -2.18
C VAL A 96 7.26 -2.13 -2.37
N TRP A 97 7.68 -2.28 -3.63
CA TRP A 97 9.07 -2.53 -4.03
C TRP A 97 9.95 -1.29 -3.87
N SER A 98 9.41 -0.12 -4.23
CA SER A 98 10.07 1.18 -4.07
C SER A 98 9.03 2.29 -3.92
N ASN A 99 9.47 3.54 -3.74
CA ASN A 99 8.54 4.66 -3.65
C ASN A 99 7.66 4.73 -4.90
N ASN A 100 6.35 4.81 -4.67
CA ASN A 100 5.31 4.80 -5.69
C ASN A 100 5.24 3.54 -6.57
N THR A 101 5.98 2.47 -6.25
CA THR A 101 6.01 1.24 -7.07
C THR A 101 5.60 0.03 -6.24
N VAL A 102 4.54 -0.65 -6.69
CA VAL A 102 4.12 -1.94 -6.16
C VAL A 102 4.46 -3.02 -7.17
N ARG A 103 5.12 -4.08 -6.72
CA ARG A 103 5.34 -5.29 -7.49
C ARG A 103 4.30 -6.31 -7.09
N VAL A 104 3.62 -6.87 -8.08
CA VAL A 104 2.69 -7.99 -7.89
C VAL A 104 3.28 -9.23 -8.54
N MET A 105 3.32 -10.33 -7.79
CA MET A 105 3.62 -11.66 -8.27
C MET A 105 2.34 -12.46 -8.42
N ALA A 106 2.17 -13.08 -9.58
CA ALA A 106 1.22 -14.16 -9.78
C ALA A 106 1.96 -15.48 -9.85
N ARG A 107 1.53 -16.48 -9.09
CA ARG A 107 2.08 -17.83 -9.09
C ARG A 107 1.02 -18.85 -9.40
N ASN A 108 1.23 -19.71 -10.39
CA ASN A 108 0.36 -20.86 -10.61
C ASN A 108 0.62 -21.92 -9.52
N ILE A 109 -0.38 -22.14 -8.66
CA ILE A 109 -0.35 -23.11 -7.56
C ILE A 109 -1.05 -24.43 -7.91
N SER A 110 -1.53 -24.58 -9.14
CA SER A 110 -2.18 -25.78 -9.63
C SER A 110 -1.21 -26.77 -10.29
N ALA A 111 -1.69 -27.99 -10.56
CA ALA A 111 -0.92 -29.02 -11.26
C ALA A 111 -1.01 -28.94 -12.79
N ALA A 112 -1.78 -27.98 -13.33
CA ALA A 112 -1.99 -27.83 -14.77
C ALA A 112 -1.48 -26.46 -15.25
N THR A 113 -1.25 -26.35 -16.55
CA THR A 113 -1.02 -25.04 -17.17
C THR A 113 -2.26 -24.17 -17.00
N PHE A 114 -2.06 -22.94 -16.53
CA PHE A 114 -3.11 -21.96 -16.31
C PHE A 114 -2.97 -20.84 -17.34
N ASP A 115 -4.07 -20.51 -18.01
CA ASP A 115 -4.15 -19.43 -18.97
C ASP A 115 -5.34 -18.55 -18.61
N LEU A 116 -5.11 -17.25 -18.46
CA LEU A 116 -6.12 -16.27 -18.09
C LEU A 116 -6.05 -15.13 -19.09
N ALA A 117 -7.16 -14.90 -19.78
CA ALA A 117 -7.32 -13.72 -20.63
C ALA A 117 -7.10 -12.44 -19.83
N ALA A 118 -6.67 -11.37 -20.50
CA ALA A 118 -6.49 -10.05 -19.90
C ALA A 118 -7.60 -9.69 -18.91
N ALA A 119 -7.19 -9.43 -17.66
CA ALA A 119 -8.09 -9.15 -16.55
C ALA A 119 -7.65 -7.87 -15.84
N THR A 120 -8.60 -7.16 -15.24
CA THR A 120 -8.28 -6.01 -14.39
C THR A 120 -7.66 -6.50 -13.08
N LEU A 121 -6.46 -6.02 -12.79
CA LEU A 121 -5.77 -6.16 -11.53
C LEU A 121 -5.96 -4.86 -10.72
N SER A 122 -6.53 -4.98 -9.52
CA SER A 122 -6.64 -3.90 -8.56
C SER A 122 -5.58 -4.09 -7.47
N VAL A 123 -4.85 -3.03 -7.15
CA VAL A 123 -3.84 -3.00 -6.09
C VAL A 123 -4.22 -1.97 -5.04
N GLY A 124 -4.21 -2.39 -3.77
CA GLY A 124 -4.39 -1.52 -2.62
C GLY A 124 -3.10 -1.41 -1.82
N VAL A 125 -2.78 -0.21 -1.35
CA VAL A 125 -1.66 0.04 -0.42
C VAL A 125 -2.21 0.79 0.79
N SER A 126 -1.91 0.29 1.98
CA SER A 126 -2.23 0.96 3.24
C SER A 126 -0.98 1.23 4.07
N LYS A 127 -0.92 2.41 4.69
CA LYS A 127 0.18 2.76 5.60
C LYS A 127 0.22 1.77 6.75
N ARG A 128 1.41 1.23 7.04
CA ARG A 128 1.63 0.31 8.16
C ARG A 128 1.04 0.89 9.45
N ARG A 129 0.17 0.13 10.12
CA ARG A 129 -0.34 0.47 11.45
C ARG A 129 0.61 -0.15 12.48
N LEU A 130 1.06 0.68 13.43
CA LEU A 130 1.72 0.17 14.63
C LEU A 130 0.61 -0.36 15.56
N PRO A 131 0.81 -1.51 16.23
CA PRO A 131 -0.09 -1.98 17.27
C PRO A 131 -0.16 -1.00 18.46
#